data_AF-A0AAV0RPV6-F1
#
_entry.id   AF-A0AAV0RPV6-F1
#
_cell.length_a   1.000
_cell.length_b   1.000
_cell.length_c   1.000
_cell.angle_alpha   90.00
_cell.angle_beta   90.00
_cell.angle_gamma   90.00
#
_symmetry.space_group_name_H-M   'P 1'
#
loop_
_entity.id
_entity.type
_entity.pdbx_description
1 polymer ?
#
loop_
_entity_poly.entity_id
_entity_poly.type
_entity_poly.pdbx_seq_one_letter_code
_entity_poly.pdbx_strand_id
1 'polypeptide(L)'
;MRFVAMRLRNIKGKYTHKNKTASDSDSDGGESTWMPSMEGFVKYLVASKLVFNTVERILDKSDDVSYTHFRKTGLERSEALEKDLQWLAEHHGIEIPKPSNQGVVYAQYLEHIAEGSAPLFLSHLYNIYFSHIAGGQVIATQVCDKLLEGEVLEFLQWEGDAQELLKGLREKVNMLGEHWSRDEKNRCLKETSKCFKYMGQIVRLIIL
;
A
#
# COMPACT_ATOMS: atom_id res chain seq x y z
N MET A 1 -3.26 2.66 -31.39
CA MET A 1 -3.72 3.17 -30.08
C MET A 1 -2.59 3.01 -29.09
N ARG A 2 -2.13 4.09 -28.43
CA ARG A 2 -1.07 3.98 -27.41
C ARG A 2 -1.72 3.53 -26.11
N PHE A 3 -1.38 2.32 -25.65
CA PHE A 3 -1.72 1.82 -24.32
C PHE A 3 -1.46 2.91 -23.27
N VAL A 4 -2.36 3.07 -22.29
CA VAL A 4 -2.05 3.75 -21.01
C VAL A 4 -1.12 2.81 -20.24
N ALA A 5 0.04 2.50 -20.82
CA ALA A 5 1.10 1.79 -20.16
C ALA A 5 1.69 2.78 -19.16
N MET A 6 1.21 2.73 -17.92
CA MET A 6 2.03 3.11 -16.78
C MET A 6 3.33 2.33 -16.94
N ARG A 7 4.37 3.04 -17.40
CA ARG A 7 5.66 2.44 -17.74
C ARG A 7 6.27 1.90 -16.45
N LEU A 8 6.07 0.61 -16.22
CA LEU A 8 6.70 -0.17 -15.17
C LEU A 8 8.20 0.10 -15.23
N ARG A 9 8.76 0.77 -14.21
CA ARG A 9 10.18 0.66 -13.96
C ARG A 9 10.37 -0.74 -13.38
N ASN A 10 10.86 -1.65 -14.22
CA ASN A 10 11.35 -2.95 -13.77
C ASN A 10 12.38 -2.73 -12.65
N ILE A 11 12.03 -3.04 -11.41
CA ILE A 11 12.97 -3.23 -10.30
C ILE A 11 13.50 -4.68 -10.36
N LYS A 12 13.84 -5.15 -11.57
CA LYS A 12 14.58 -6.40 -11.77
C LYS A 12 16.04 -6.04 -11.97
N GLY A 13 16.75 -5.90 -10.86
CA GLY A 13 18.20 -5.73 -10.88
C GLY A 13 18.71 -5.13 -9.59
N LYS A 14 18.73 -5.92 -8.50
CA LYS A 14 19.71 -5.76 -7.40
C LYS A 14 19.69 -6.84 -6.30
N TYR A 15 19.02 -7.97 -6.49
CA TYR A 15 19.18 -9.10 -5.57
C TYR A 15 19.51 -10.37 -6.37
N THR A 16 20.74 -10.44 -6.87
CA THR A 16 21.35 -11.70 -7.29
C THR A 16 22.34 -12.12 -6.22
N HIS A 17 22.03 -13.21 -5.53
CA HIS A 17 22.96 -13.94 -4.67
C HIS A 17 24.33 -14.12 -5.36
N LYS A 18 25.40 -13.64 -4.72
CA LYS A 18 26.77 -14.08 -5.04
C LYS A 18 27.53 -14.35 -3.75
N ASN A 19 27.70 -15.63 -3.47
CA ASN A 19 28.79 -16.13 -2.64
C ASN A 19 30.11 -15.91 -3.38
N LYS A 20 31.04 -15.14 -2.79
CA LYS A 20 32.48 -15.47 -2.69
C LYS A 20 33.31 -14.38 -2.01
N THR A 21 33.89 -14.76 -0.86
CA THR A 21 35.27 -14.54 -0.39
C THR A 21 35.89 -13.14 -0.40
N ALA A 22 36.05 -12.62 0.83
CA ALA A 22 37.19 -11.92 1.43
C ALA A 22 38.09 -11.02 0.55
N SER A 23 38.02 -9.71 0.83
CA SER A 23 39.20 -8.87 1.06
C SER A 23 38.75 -7.54 1.69
N ASP A 24 39.38 -7.19 2.80
CA ASP A 24 39.14 -6.00 3.61
C ASP A 24 39.15 -4.69 2.80
N SER A 25 38.15 -3.86 3.06
CA SER A 25 38.32 -2.42 3.09
C SER A 25 37.28 -1.84 4.04
N ASP A 26 37.72 -1.58 5.27
CA ASP A 26 37.01 -0.76 6.24
C ASP A 26 36.66 0.59 5.60
N SER A 27 35.37 0.78 5.41
CA SER A 27 34.74 2.06 5.16
C SER A 27 33.51 2.09 6.06
N ASP A 28 33.77 2.31 7.35
CA ASP A 28 32.79 2.66 8.36
C ASP A 28 32.18 4.03 8.02
N GLY A 29 31.21 4.00 7.13
CA GLY A 29 30.30 5.08 6.82
C GLY A 29 28.91 4.61 7.19
N GLY A 30 28.57 4.72 8.48
CA GLY A 30 27.36 4.19 9.09
C GLY A 30 26.12 4.35 8.21
N GLU A 31 25.71 3.23 7.60
CA GLU A 31 24.29 3.01 7.32
C GLU A 31 23.58 3.18 8.65
N SER A 32 22.79 4.25 8.79
CA SER A 32 21.76 4.29 9.82
C SER A 32 20.89 3.04 9.63
N THR A 33 21.19 1.98 10.36
CA THR A 33 20.59 0.66 10.17
C THR A 33 19.07 0.83 10.26
N TRP A 34 18.37 0.58 9.16
CA TRP A 34 16.91 0.56 9.17
C TRP A 34 16.47 -0.46 10.22
N MET A 35 15.91 0.04 11.33
CA MET A 35 15.53 -0.77 12.48
C MET A 35 14.08 -0.46 12.82
N PRO A 36 13.16 -1.41 12.60
CA PRO A 36 11.76 -1.20 12.94
C PRO A 36 11.58 -1.23 14.46
N SER A 37 10.58 -0.49 14.95
CA SER A 37 10.13 -0.52 16.34
C SER A 37 8.73 -1.12 16.41
N MET A 38 8.38 -1.78 17.52
CA MET A 38 7.02 -2.32 17.68
C MET A 38 5.98 -1.20 17.70
N GLU A 39 6.27 -0.11 18.41
CA GLU A 39 5.40 1.07 18.46
C GLU A 39 5.19 1.69 17.06
N GLY A 40 6.28 1.84 16.31
CA GLY A 40 6.27 2.38 14.96
C GLY A 40 5.52 1.48 13.98
N PHE A 41 5.71 0.17 14.08
CA PHE A 41 5.01 -0.80 13.26
C PHE A 41 3.49 -0.79 13.53
N VAL A 42 3.06 -0.72 14.80
CA VAL A 42 1.65 -0.63 15.15
C VAL A 42 1.04 0.68 14.62
N LYS A 43 1.75 1.82 14.73
CA LYS A 43 1.32 3.09 14.12
C LYS A 43 1.17 2.97 12.61
N TYR A 44 2.08 2.25 11.94
CA TYR A 44 2.00 1.95 10.51
C TYR A 44 0.76 1.11 10.17
N LEU A 45 0.46 0.06 10.93
CA LEU A 45 -0.72 -0.79 10.71
C LEU A 45 -2.02 -0.03 10.93
N VAL A 46 -2.13 0.76 12.00
CA VAL A 46 -3.31 1.61 12.28
C VAL A 46 -3.52 2.65 11.17
N ALA A 47 -2.45 3.33 10.73
CA ALA A 47 -2.55 4.30 9.64
C ALA A 47 -2.93 3.65 8.31
N SER A 48 -2.34 2.49 8.00
CA SER A 48 -2.69 1.70 6.81
C SER A 48 -4.15 1.26 6.85
N LYS A 49 -4.63 0.79 8.00
CA LYS A 49 -6.02 0.38 8.19
C LYS A 49 -6.99 1.50 7.92
N LEU A 50 -6.72 2.70 8.41
CA LEU A 50 -7.54 3.88 8.12
C LEU A 50 -7.61 4.16 6.61
N VAL A 51 -6.49 4.05 5.90
CA VAL A 51 -6.43 4.27 4.44
C VAL A 51 -7.24 3.21 3.70
N PHE A 52 -7.03 1.92 3.98
CA PHE A 52 -7.78 0.84 3.34
C PHE A 52 -9.28 0.92 3.64
N ASN A 53 -9.65 1.14 4.91
CA ASN A 53 -11.04 1.32 5.30
C ASN A 53 -11.69 2.51 4.58
N THR A 54 -10.96 3.61 4.39
CA THR A 54 -11.46 4.79 3.66
C THR A 54 -11.71 4.46 2.20
N VAL A 55 -10.78 3.79 1.52
CA VAL A 55 -10.94 3.34 0.13
C VAL A 55 -12.15 2.42 -0.01
N GLU A 56 -12.24 1.40 0.84
CA GLU A 56 -13.32 0.42 0.84
C GLU A 56 -14.68 1.07 1.08
N ARG A 57 -14.78 1.96 2.08
CA ARG A 57 -16.00 2.71 2.38
C ARG A 57 -16.43 3.64 1.26
N ILE A 58 -15.50 4.34 0.59
CA ILE A 58 -15.81 5.19 -0.56
C ILE A 58 -16.43 4.36 -1.67
N LEU A 59 -15.86 3.20 -1.96
CA LEU A 59 -16.38 2.28 -2.97
C LEU A 59 -17.76 1.76 -2.58
N ASP A 60 -17.95 1.30 -1.35
CA ASP A 60 -19.21 0.73 -0.87
C ASP A 60 -20.35 1.74 -0.83
N LYS A 61 -20.09 3.01 -0.45
CA LYS A 61 -21.12 4.04 -0.30
C LYS A 61 -21.49 4.79 -1.58
N SER A 62 -20.65 4.72 -2.62
CA SER A 62 -20.88 5.54 -3.82
C SER A 62 -21.99 5.00 -4.72
N ASP A 63 -22.90 5.85 -5.17
CA ASP A 63 -23.86 5.47 -6.21
C ASP A 63 -23.30 5.65 -7.64
N ASP A 64 -22.04 6.11 -7.77
CA ASP A 64 -21.36 6.23 -9.05
C ASP A 64 -21.07 4.84 -9.65
N VAL A 65 -21.64 4.59 -10.83
CA VAL A 65 -21.43 3.36 -11.62
C VAL A 65 -19.96 3.10 -11.95
N SER A 66 -19.12 4.14 -11.95
CA SER A 66 -17.67 4.00 -12.12
C SER A 66 -17.02 3.25 -10.96
N TYR A 67 -17.61 3.26 -9.76
CA TYR A 67 -17.04 2.64 -8.56
C TYR A 67 -17.59 1.23 -8.27
N THR A 68 -18.77 0.88 -8.80
CA THR A 68 -19.44 -0.39 -8.50
C THR A 68 -18.59 -1.62 -8.85
N HIS A 69 -17.78 -1.56 -9.90
CA HIS A 69 -16.92 -2.65 -10.34
C HIS A 69 -15.71 -2.90 -9.42
N PHE A 70 -15.44 -1.99 -8.48
CA PHE A 70 -14.30 -2.05 -7.57
C PHE A 70 -14.65 -2.50 -6.16
N ARG A 71 -15.92 -2.84 -5.89
CA ARG A 71 -16.33 -3.48 -4.64
C ARG A 71 -16.00 -4.97 -4.67
N LYS A 72 -15.71 -5.53 -3.49
CA LYS A 72 -15.55 -6.98 -3.29
C LYS A 72 -14.58 -7.59 -4.30
N THR A 73 -13.45 -6.93 -4.47
CA THR A 73 -12.40 -7.33 -5.40
C THR A 73 -11.55 -8.48 -4.87
N GLY A 74 -11.65 -8.78 -3.57
CA GLY A 74 -10.76 -9.68 -2.85
C GLY A 74 -9.47 -8.98 -2.39
N LEU A 75 -9.25 -7.72 -2.80
CA LEU A 75 -8.05 -6.96 -2.44
C LEU A 75 -8.19 -6.27 -1.08
N GLU A 76 -9.41 -6.08 -0.57
CA GLU A 76 -9.74 -5.37 0.65
C GLU A 76 -8.90 -5.85 1.84
N ARG A 77 -8.35 -4.92 2.64
CA ARG A 77 -7.39 -5.20 3.72
C ARG A 77 -7.85 -4.74 5.10
N SER A 78 -8.92 -3.96 5.20
CA SER A 78 -9.29 -3.35 6.48
C SER A 78 -9.66 -4.39 7.56
N GLU A 79 -10.30 -5.49 7.17
CA GLU A 79 -10.63 -6.60 8.09
C GLU A 79 -9.39 -7.37 8.54
N ALA A 80 -8.49 -7.70 7.61
CA ALA A 80 -7.22 -8.37 7.91
C ALA A 80 -6.39 -7.55 8.92
N LEU A 81 -6.29 -6.24 8.68
CA LEU A 81 -5.60 -5.32 9.59
C LEU A 81 -6.28 -5.19 10.96
N GLU A 82 -7.61 -5.30 11.04
CA GLU A 82 -8.31 -5.35 12.33
C GLU A 82 -7.90 -6.59 13.13
N LYS A 83 -7.87 -7.76 12.48
CA LYS A 83 -7.46 -9.02 13.11
C LYS A 83 -6.02 -8.97 13.60
N ASP A 84 -5.10 -8.46 12.77
CA ASP A 84 -3.69 -8.32 13.14
C ASP A 84 -3.48 -7.39 14.33
N LEU A 85 -4.20 -6.25 14.37
CA LEU A 85 -4.13 -5.31 15.49
C LEU A 85 -4.70 -5.91 16.79
N GLN A 86 -5.82 -6.64 16.71
CA GLN A 86 -6.37 -7.36 17.86
C GLN A 86 -5.40 -8.42 18.38
N TRP A 87 -4.83 -9.22 17.47
CA TRP A 87 -3.83 -10.22 17.81
C TRP A 87 -2.60 -9.61 18.49
N LEU A 88 -2.08 -8.48 17.98
CA LEU A 88 -0.97 -7.73 18.59
C LEU A 88 -1.32 -7.22 19.99
N ALA A 89 -2.54 -6.71 20.19
CA ALA A 89 -2.99 -6.25 21.50
C ALA A 89 -3.05 -7.39 22.52
N GLU A 90 -3.58 -8.54 22.12
CA GLU A 90 -3.78 -9.70 22.99
C GLU A 90 -2.48 -10.45 23.30
N HIS A 91 -1.65 -10.71 22.30
CA HIS A 91 -0.46 -11.57 22.43
C HIS A 91 0.79 -10.79 22.85
N HIS A 92 0.89 -9.52 22.48
CA HIS A 92 2.04 -8.67 22.81
C HIS A 92 1.72 -7.57 23.83
N GLY A 93 0.47 -7.50 24.33
CA GLY A 93 0.07 -6.52 25.33
C GLY A 93 0.17 -5.07 24.84
N ILE A 94 0.04 -4.84 23.53
CA ILE A 94 0.23 -3.55 22.90
C ILE A 94 -1.06 -2.74 22.97
N GLU A 95 -0.97 -1.50 23.46
CA GLU A 95 -2.07 -0.54 23.34
C GLU A 95 -2.17 -0.03 21.90
N ILE A 96 -3.33 -0.22 21.26
CA ILE A 96 -3.55 0.22 19.88
C ILE A 96 -3.79 1.74 19.87
N PRO A 97 -2.88 2.54 19.27
CA PRO A 97 -2.99 3.98 19.29
C PRO A 97 -4.11 4.46 18.34
N LYS A 98 -4.52 5.71 18.52
CA LYS A 98 -5.33 6.41 17.51
C LYS A 98 -4.54 6.58 16.20
N PRO A 99 -5.23 6.71 15.04
CA PRO A 99 -4.55 6.94 13.77
C PRO A 99 -3.64 8.17 13.80
N SER A 100 -2.43 8.00 13.26
CA SER A 100 -1.46 9.07 13.14
C SER A 100 -1.93 10.15 12.15
N ASN A 101 -1.37 11.35 12.26
CA ASN A 101 -1.70 12.46 11.35
C ASN A 101 -1.42 12.10 9.87
N GLN A 102 -0.39 11.30 9.60
CA GLN A 102 -0.07 10.81 8.25
C GLN A 102 -1.22 10.00 7.65
N GLY A 103 -1.82 9.09 8.44
CA GLY A 103 -2.99 8.32 8.02
C GLY A 103 -4.23 9.20 7.84
N VAL A 104 -4.49 10.10 8.79
CA VAL A 104 -5.64 11.01 8.77
C VAL A 104 -5.62 11.94 7.56
N VAL A 105 -4.49 12.62 7.31
CA VAL A 105 -4.35 13.52 6.16
C VAL A 105 -4.52 12.77 4.86
N TYR A 106 -4.02 11.53 4.75
CA TYR A 106 -4.18 10.76 3.53
C TYR A 106 -5.63 10.31 3.32
N ALA A 107 -6.30 9.83 4.37
CA ALA A 107 -7.71 9.46 4.30
C ALA A 107 -8.60 10.64 3.87
N GLN A 108 -8.40 11.82 4.47
CA GLN A 108 -9.11 13.05 4.08
C GLN A 108 -8.85 13.44 2.62
N TYR A 109 -7.61 13.28 2.14
CA TYR A 109 -7.29 13.52 0.73
C TYR A 109 -8.03 12.57 -0.20
N LEU A 110 -8.12 11.28 0.16
CA LEU A 110 -8.85 10.27 -0.62
C LEU A 110 -10.35 10.58 -0.71
N GLU A 111 -10.96 10.99 0.40
CA GLU A 111 -12.36 11.45 0.40
C GLU A 111 -12.56 12.65 -0.52
N HIS A 112 -11.71 13.67 -0.38
CA HIS A 112 -11.79 14.89 -1.18
C HIS A 112 -11.70 14.61 -2.69
N ILE A 113 -10.76 13.77 -3.13
CA ILE A 113 -10.63 13.44 -4.55
C ILE A 113 -11.75 12.52 -5.05
N ALA A 114 -12.31 11.67 -4.18
CA ALA A 114 -13.41 10.78 -4.54
C ALA A 114 -14.72 11.52 -4.81
N GLU A 115 -14.96 12.63 -4.11
CA GLU A 115 -16.11 13.52 -4.34
C GLU A 115 -15.99 14.29 -5.66
N GLY A 116 -14.76 14.64 -6.05
CA GLY A 116 -14.53 15.53 -7.19
C GLY A 116 -14.19 14.85 -8.52
N SER A 117 -13.54 13.68 -8.51
CA SER A 117 -13.03 13.06 -9.75
C SER A 117 -12.69 11.57 -9.60
N ALA A 118 -13.50 10.72 -10.24
CA ALA A 118 -13.25 9.28 -10.35
C ALA A 118 -11.85 8.94 -10.91
N PRO A 119 -11.35 9.55 -12.00
CA PRO A 119 -9.99 9.29 -12.49
C PRO A 119 -8.88 9.51 -11.44
N LEU A 120 -9.01 10.52 -10.57
CA LEU A 120 -8.01 10.80 -9.54
C LEU A 120 -8.06 9.75 -8.43
N PHE A 121 -9.26 9.47 -7.92
CA PHE A 121 -9.45 8.45 -6.89
C PHE A 121 -9.01 7.06 -7.36
N LEU A 122 -9.38 6.66 -8.59
CA LEU A 122 -8.99 5.35 -9.16
C LEU A 122 -7.48 5.22 -9.36
N SER A 123 -6.77 6.33 -9.59
CA SER A 123 -5.30 6.33 -9.59
C SER A 123 -4.74 5.92 -8.21
N HIS A 124 -5.28 6.48 -7.13
CA HIS A 124 -4.89 6.14 -5.77
C HIS A 124 -5.28 4.71 -5.40
N LEU A 125 -6.52 4.29 -5.71
CA LEU A 125 -7.00 2.93 -5.52
C LEU A 125 -6.01 1.90 -6.08
N TYR A 126 -5.67 2.05 -7.36
CA TYR A 126 -4.74 1.14 -8.02
C TYR A 126 -3.36 1.17 -7.36
N ASN A 127 -2.79 2.36 -7.12
CA ASN A 127 -1.43 2.49 -6.60
C ASN A 127 -1.30 2.03 -5.15
N ILE A 128 -2.34 2.15 -4.32
CA ILE A 128 -2.36 1.62 -2.94
C ILE A 128 -2.23 0.10 -2.96
N TYR A 129 -3.11 -0.59 -3.70
CA TYR A 129 -3.04 -2.06 -3.79
C TYR A 129 -1.79 -2.54 -4.50
N PHE A 130 -1.39 -1.91 -5.61
CA PHE A 130 -0.15 -2.22 -6.31
C PHE A 130 1.06 -2.11 -5.38
N SER A 131 1.17 -1.04 -4.62
CA SER A 131 2.33 -0.82 -3.75
C SER A 131 2.37 -1.82 -2.61
N HIS A 132 1.21 -2.15 -2.04
CA HIS A 132 1.11 -3.16 -0.98
C HIS A 132 1.56 -4.54 -1.48
N ILE A 133 1.00 -5.00 -2.60
CA ILE A 133 1.30 -6.30 -3.20
C ILE A 133 2.74 -6.39 -3.73
N ALA A 134 3.33 -5.29 -4.19
CA ALA A 134 4.70 -5.30 -4.68
C ALA A 134 5.71 -5.11 -3.55
N GLY A 135 5.84 -3.89 -3.04
CA GLY A 135 6.88 -3.53 -2.07
C GLY A 135 6.43 -3.65 -0.61
N GLY A 136 5.14 -3.46 -0.34
CA GLY A 136 4.58 -3.49 1.01
C GLY A 136 4.75 -4.84 1.69
N GLN A 137 4.50 -5.93 0.96
CA GLN A 137 4.74 -7.29 1.45
C GLN A 137 6.19 -7.49 1.89
N VAL A 138 7.16 -7.09 1.08
CA VAL A 138 8.59 -7.24 1.42
C VAL A 138 8.94 -6.48 2.71
N ILE A 139 8.45 -5.24 2.84
CA ILE A 139 8.70 -4.42 4.03
C ILE A 139 8.07 -5.08 5.26
N ALA A 140 6.79 -5.43 5.19
CA ALA A 140 6.07 -5.98 6.33
C ALA A 140 6.62 -7.35 6.76
N THR A 141 6.97 -8.24 5.83
CA THR A 141 7.64 -9.51 6.14
C THR A 141 8.96 -9.28 6.87
N GLN A 142 9.79 -8.33 6.40
CA GLN A 142 11.05 -8.00 7.09
C GLN A 142 10.84 -7.45 8.51
N VAL A 143 9.74 -6.72 8.75
CA VAL A 143 9.40 -6.27 10.10
C VAL A 143 8.97 -7.46 10.97
N CYS A 144 8.15 -8.36 10.44
CA CYS A 144 7.69 -9.54 11.16
C CYS A 144 8.85 -10.48 11.52
N ASP A 145 9.80 -10.70 10.61
CA ASP A 145 11.02 -11.47 10.87
C ASP A 145 11.85 -10.88 12.02
N LYS A 146 11.85 -9.55 12.16
CA LYS A 146 12.65 -8.84 13.18
C LYS A 146 11.94 -8.70 14.52
N LEU A 147 10.62 -8.50 14.52
CA LEU A 147 9.86 -8.11 15.70
C LEU A 147 8.88 -9.17 16.19
N LEU A 148 8.50 -10.11 15.35
CA LEU A 148 7.42 -11.07 15.57
C LEU A 148 7.87 -12.51 15.25
N GLU A 149 9.17 -12.80 15.33
CA GLU A 149 9.72 -14.17 15.12
C GLU A 149 9.31 -14.83 13.79
N GLY A 150 9.02 -14.01 12.76
CA GLY A 150 8.59 -14.50 11.45
C GLY A 150 7.09 -14.81 11.33
N GLU A 151 6.27 -14.42 12.31
CA GLU A 151 4.81 -14.54 12.23
C GLU A 151 4.25 -13.87 10.97
N VAL A 152 3.28 -14.52 10.31
CA VAL A 152 2.72 -14.06 9.05
C VAL A 152 1.36 -13.43 9.31
N LEU A 153 1.32 -12.09 9.30
CA LEU A 153 0.09 -11.31 9.46
C LEU A 153 -0.94 -11.57 8.35
N GLU A 154 -2.22 -11.50 8.70
CA GLU A 154 -3.36 -11.59 7.78
C GLU A 154 -3.29 -10.49 6.70
N PHE A 155 -2.77 -9.31 7.06
CA PHE A 155 -2.56 -8.20 6.14
C PHE A 155 -1.71 -8.56 4.91
N LEU A 156 -0.87 -9.61 5.01
CA LEU A 156 0.03 -10.09 3.96
C LEU A 156 -0.54 -11.28 3.17
N GLN A 157 -1.73 -11.75 3.51
CA GLN A 157 -2.34 -12.95 2.96
C GLN A 157 -3.63 -12.64 2.19
N TRP A 158 -3.85 -13.28 1.05
CA TRP A 158 -5.05 -13.11 0.25
C TRP A 158 -5.72 -14.46 0.00
N GLU A 159 -7.04 -14.43 -0.14
CA GLU A 159 -7.77 -15.56 -0.72
C GLU A 159 -7.46 -15.60 -2.23
N GLY A 160 -6.52 -16.45 -2.62
CA GLY A 160 -6.08 -16.62 -4.01
C GLY A 160 -4.83 -15.82 -4.38
N ASP A 161 -4.58 -15.68 -5.69
CA ASP A 161 -3.38 -15.03 -6.21
C ASP A 161 -3.55 -13.51 -6.27
N ALA A 162 -2.81 -12.79 -5.40
CA ALA A 162 -2.88 -11.33 -5.32
C ALA A 162 -2.46 -10.61 -6.63
N GLN A 163 -1.57 -11.21 -7.44
CA GLN A 163 -1.16 -10.61 -8.72
C GLN A 163 -2.28 -10.70 -9.76
N GLU A 164 -3.01 -11.81 -9.80
CA GLU A 164 -4.20 -11.94 -10.66
C GLU A 164 -5.34 -11.02 -10.19
N LEU A 165 -5.57 -10.86 -8.87
CA LEU A 165 -6.52 -9.87 -8.35
C LEU A 165 -6.15 -8.44 -8.77
N LEU A 166 -4.87 -8.08 -8.62
CA LEU A 166 -4.35 -6.78 -9.02
C LEU A 166 -4.42 -6.54 -10.54
N LYS A 167 -4.20 -7.58 -11.34
CA LYS A 167 -4.38 -7.53 -12.79
C LYS A 167 -5.85 -7.27 -13.15
N GLY A 168 -6.79 -7.96 -12.51
CA GLY A 168 -8.22 -7.71 -12.67
C GLY A 168 -8.61 -6.27 -12.30
N LEU A 169 -8.03 -5.73 -11.21
CA LEU A 169 -8.19 -4.32 -10.84
C LEU A 169 -7.70 -3.39 -11.96
N ARG A 170 -6.50 -3.65 -12.50
CA ARG A 170 -5.90 -2.87 -13.60
C ARG A 170 -6.77 -2.89 -14.86
N GLU A 171 -7.30 -4.05 -15.23
CA GLU A 171 -8.15 -4.20 -16.41
C GLU A 171 -9.44 -3.37 -16.29
N LYS A 172 -10.07 -3.38 -15.11
CA LYS A 172 -11.25 -2.54 -14.82
C LYS A 172 -10.93 -1.04 -14.92
N VAL A 173 -9.81 -0.59 -14.35
CA VAL A 173 -9.37 0.82 -14.47
C VAL A 173 -9.10 1.18 -15.93
N ASN A 174 -8.47 0.28 -16.69
CA ASN A 174 -8.18 0.52 -18.11
C ASN A 174 -9.46 0.66 -18.93
N MET A 175 -10.48 -0.18 -18.70
CA MET A 175 -11.77 -0.08 -19.40
C MET A 175 -12.45 1.26 -19.16
N LEU A 176 -12.55 1.72 -17.90
CA LEU A 176 -13.08 3.06 -17.61
C LEU A 176 -12.22 4.16 -18.24
N GLY A 177 -10.91 3.96 -18.23
CA GLY A 177 -9.94 4.84 -18.86
C GLY A 177 -10.16 5.02 -20.36
N GLU A 178 -10.79 4.09 -21.08
CA GLU A 178 -11.08 4.26 -22.51
C GLU A 178 -11.98 5.48 -22.77
N HIS A 179 -12.90 5.75 -21.85
CA HIS A 179 -13.88 6.84 -21.95
C HIS A 179 -13.38 8.18 -21.40
N TRP A 180 -12.23 8.21 -20.72
CA TRP A 180 -11.66 9.45 -20.21
C TRP A 180 -11.04 10.28 -21.32
N SER A 181 -11.24 11.60 -21.23
CA SER A 181 -10.52 12.59 -22.01
C SER A 181 -9.01 12.50 -21.77
N ARG A 182 -8.24 13.06 -22.70
CA ARG A 182 -6.78 13.12 -22.56
C ARG A 182 -6.36 13.89 -21.31
N ASP A 183 -7.10 14.93 -20.93
CA ASP A 183 -6.80 15.72 -19.75
C ASP A 183 -7.02 14.93 -18.45
N GLU A 184 -8.15 14.22 -18.34
CA GLU A 184 -8.42 13.33 -17.20
C GLU A 184 -7.36 12.24 -17.04
N LYS A 185 -6.94 11.60 -18.14
CA LYS A 185 -5.82 10.64 -18.13
C LYS A 185 -4.53 11.27 -17.61
N ASN A 186 -4.21 12.48 -18.07
CA ASN A 186 -3.00 13.18 -17.62
C ASN A 186 -3.08 13.54 -16.14
N ARG A 187 -4.24 13.97 -15.64
CA ARG A 187 -4.42 14.28 -14.21
C ARG A 187 -4.34 13.01 -13.35
N CYS A 188 -5.01 11.94 -13.76
CA CYS A 188 -4.92 10.61 -13.13
C CYS A 188 -3.44 10.15 -12.99
N LEU A 189 -2.63 10.30 -14.04
CA LEU A 189 -1.21 9.93 -13.98
C LEU A 189 -0.38 10.81 -13.03
N LYS A 190 -0.73 12.08 -12.83
CA LYS A 190 -0.05 12.99 -11.90
C LYS A 190 -0.30 12.63 -10.44
N GLU A 191 -1.42 11.98 -10.13
CA GLU A 191 -1.76 11.55 -8.77
C GLU A 191 -0.83 10.47 -8.23
N THR A 192 -0.22 9.66 -9.11
CA THR A 192 0.73 8.61 -8.72
C THR A 192 1.82 9.12 -7.77
N SER A 193 2.46 10.26 -8.09
CA SER A 193 3.51 10.84 -7.24
C SER A 193 2.98 11.27 -5.86
N LYS A 194 1.74 11.75 -5.78
CA LYS A 194 1.11 12.10 -4.50
C LYS A 194 0.78 10.85 -3.69
N CYS A 195 0.23 9.82 -4.32
CA CYS A 195 -0.01 8.52 -3.70
C CYS A 195 1.27 7.97 -3.05
N PHE A 196 2.38 7.91 -3.78
CA PHE A 196 3.66 7.45 -3.24
C PHE A 196 4.22 8.36 -2.13
N LYS A 197 3.99 9.68 -2.21
CA LYS A 197 4.36 10.59 -1.12
C LYS A 197 3.62 10.25 0.17
N TYR A 198 2.29 10.09 0.12
CA TYR A 198 1.50 9.75 1.30
C TYR A 198 1.83 8.37 1.86
N MET A 199 1.90 7.34 1.01
CA MET A 199 2.28 6.00 1.45
C MET A 199 3.69 5.96 2.05
N GLY A 200 4.65 6.70 1.46
CA GLY A 200 5.99 6.81 1.99
C GLY A 200 6.05 7.47 3.37
N GLN A 201 5.17 8.43 3.66
CA GLN A 201 5.05 9.01 5.00
C GLN A 201 4.49 8.01 6.02
N ILE A 202 3.56 7.14 5.61
CA ILE A 202 3.03 6.07 6.47
C ILE A 202 4.08 4.99 6.71
N VAL A 203 4.80 4.53 5.67
CA VAL A 203 5.88 3.54 5.81
C VAL A 203 6.98 4.01 6.75
N ARG A 204 7.29 5.31 6.78
CA ARG A 204 8.27 5.88 7.70
C ARG A 204 7.88 5.73 9.18
N LEU A 205 6.61 5.51 9.50
CA LEU A 205 6.18 5.25 10.88
C LEU A 205 6.87 4.01 11.47
N ILE A 206 7.21 3.02 10.65
CA ILE A 206 7.81 1.74 11.08
C ILE A 206 9.10 1.93 11.88
N ILE A 207 9.89 2.94 11.55
CA ILE A 207 11.22 3.20 12.13
C ILE A 207 11.23 4.36 13.14
N LEU A 208 10.06 4.90 13.46
CA LEU A 208 9.91 5.99 14.43
C LEU A 208 9.64 5.47 15.84
#